data_AF-A0A0N0D594-F1
#
_entry.id   AF-A0A0N0D594-F1
#
_cell.length_a   1.000
_cell.length_b   1.000
_cell.length_c   1.000
_cell.angle_alpha   90.00
_cell.angle_beta   90.00
_cell.angle_gamma   90.00
#
_symmetry.space_group_name_H-M   'P 1'
#
loop_
_entity.id
_entity.type
_entity.pdbx_description
1 polymer ?
#
loop_
_entity_poly.entity_id
_entity_poly.type
_entity_poly.pdbx_seq_one_letter_code
_entity_poly.pdbx_strand_id
1 'polypeptide(L)'
;PNHTYSLQSGEQVYTLYIEVKDIAGNTAKADPLEVTYSTSEGLSMANYTSVPTLSEWGLIIFFSILLLVGVVLMRRTVPIISNNPVK
;
A
#
# COMPACT_ATOMS: atom_id res chain seq x y z
N PRO A 1 27.48 14.67 -30.20
CA PRO A 1 26.62 15.49 -29.31
C PRO A 1 26.02 14.63 -28.19
N ASN A 2 26.56 14.76 -26.97
CA ASN A 2 25.96 14.16 -25.78
C ASN A 2 24.68 14.94 -25.45
N HIS A 3 23.53 14.41 -25.85
CA HIS A 3 22.25 14.93 -25.39
C HIS A 3 22.00 14.38 -23.99
N THR A 4 22.09 15.23 -22.98
CA THR A 4 21.70 14.88 -21.62
C THR A 4 20.18 14.73 -21.60
N TYR A 5 19.69 13.49 -21.67
CA TYR A 5 18.29 13.17 -21.50
C TYR A 5 18.00 12.95 -20.02
N SER A 6 17.12 13.76 -19.44
CA SER A 6 16.60 13.54 -18.09
C SER A 6 15.31 12.74 -18.19
N LEU A 7 15.22 11.62 -17.47
CA LEU A 7 14.02 10.78 -17.45
C LEU A 7 12.82 11.54 -16.89
N GLN A 8 11.68 11.42 -17.56
CA GLN A 8 10.41 11.94 -17.06
C GLN A 8 9.75 10.93 -16.10
N SER A 9 8.83 11.42 -15.26
CA SER A 9 8.09 10.57 -14.33
C SER A 9 7.28 9.51 -15.09
N GLY A 10 7.55 8.23 -14.82
CA GLY A 10 6.92 7.10 -15.53
C GLY A 10 7.78 6.47 -16.64
N GLU A 11 8.91 7.09 -17.00
CA GLU A 11 9.85 6.51 -17.96
C GLU A 11 10.87 5.60 -17.26
N GLN A 12 11.23 4.49 -17.93
CA GLN A 12 12.30 3.58 -17.47
C GLN A 12 13.32 3.39 -18.58
N VAL A 13 14.61 3.38 -18.21
CA VAL A 13 15.71 3.04 -19.11
C VAL A 13 16.05 1.58 -18.92
N TYR A 14 16.09 0.85 -20.02
CA TYR A 14 16.60 -0.51 -20.05
C TYR A 14 17.87 -0.56 -20.89
N THR A 15 18.88 -1.25 -20.39
CA THR A 15 20.12 -1.54 -21.13
C THR A 15 20.00 -2.95 -21.71
N LEU A 16 19.96 -3.05 -23.04
CA LEU A 16 19.90 -4.33 -23.72
C LEU A 16 21.32 -4.84 -24.00
N TYR A 17 21.61 -6.05 -23.53
CA TYR A 17 22.84 -6.76 -23.82
C TYR A 17 22.56 -7.88 -24.82
N ILE A 18 23.22 -7.85 -25.98
CA ILE A 18 23.07 -8.87 -27.00
C ILE A 18 24.34 -9.73 -27.01
N GLU A 19 24.15 -11.04 -26.82
CA GLU A 19 25.21 -12.04 -26.94
C GLU A 19 24.84 -13.01 -28.06
N VAL A 20 25.75 -13.20 -29.01
CA VAL A 20 25.59 -14.14 -30.12
C VAL A 20 26.50 -15.32 -29.86
N LYS A 21 25.96 -16.55 -29.95
CA LYS A 21 26.70 -17.80 -29.82
C LYS A 21 26.63 -18.58 -31.13
N ASP A 22 27.77 -19.01 -31.64
CA ASP A 22 27.83 -19.88 -32.82
C ASP A 22 27.67 -21.37 -32.44
N ILE A 23 27.53 -22.23 -33.46
CA ILE A 23 27.36 -23.68 -33.30
C ILE A 23 28.62 -24.34 -32.70
N ALA A 24 29.80 -23.73 -32.88
CA ALA A 24 31.06 -24.19 -32.31
C ALA A 24 31.25 -23.75 -30.84
N GLY A 25 30.37 -22.90 -30.32
CA GLY A 25 30.37 -22.43 -28.94
C GLY A 25 31.09 -21.11 -28.71
N ASN A 26 31.58 -20.44 -29.75
CA ASN A 26 32.16 -19.10 -29.62
C ASN A 26 31.07 -18.08 -29.32
N THR A 27 31.33 -17.17 -28.38
CA THR A 27 30.41 -16.09 -28.03
C THR A 27 31.01 -14.72 -28.36
N ALA A 28 30.18 -13.85 -28.91
CA ALA A 28 30.51 -12.45 -29.13
C ALA A 28 29.45 -11.57 -28.48
N LYS A 29 29.89 -10.54 -27.76
CA LYS A 29 29.02 -9.55 -27.12
C LYS A 29 28.98 -8.30 -27.98
N ALA A 30 27.79 -7.80 -28.27
CA ALA A 30 27.61 -6.51 -28.92
C ALA A 30 27.66 -5.37 -27.89
N ASP A 31 27.95 -4.16 -28.36
CA ASP A 31 27.83 -2.97 -27.53
C ASP A 31 26.39 -2.84 -27.01
N PRO A 32 26.22 -2.46 -25.73
CA PRO A 32 24.90 -2.34 -25.13
C PRO A 32 24.08 -1.27 -25.83
N LEU A 33 22.84 -1.61 -26.19
CA LEU A 33 21.88 -0.66 -26.76
C LEU A 33 20.98 -0.14 -25.64
N GLU A 34 21.04 1.16 -25.38
CA GLU A 34 20.12 1.82 -24.45
C GLU A 34 18.77 2.04 -25.14
N VAL A 35 17.70 1.51 -24.54
CA VAL A 35 16.33 1.66 -25.05
C VAL A 35 15.50 2.36 -23.98
N THR A 36 14.92 3.51 -24.32
CA THR A 36 13.99 4.23 -23.47
C THR A 36 12.57 3.75 -23.75
N TYR A 37 11.89 3.21 -22.74
CA TYR A 37 10.48 2.85 -22.85
C TYR A 37 9.63 3.88 -22.10
N SER A 38 8.72 4.52 -22.82
CA SER A 38 7.72 5.42 -22.26
C SER A 38 6.39 4.68 -22.22
N THR A 39 5.92 4.31 -21.03
CA THR A 39 4.58 3.79 -20.85
C THR A 39 3.63 4.97 -20.68
N SER A 40 2.72 5.19 -21.63
CA SER A 40 1.67 6.20 -21.53
C SER A 40 0.54 5.79 -20.58
N GLU A 41 0.58 4.57 -20.06
CA GLU A 41 -0.32 4.16 -19.00
C GLU A 41 0.29 4.61 -17.69
N GLY A 42 -0.37 5.58 -17.05
CA GLY A 42 -0.17 5.93 -15.66
C GLY A 42 -0.49 4.72 -14.77
N LEU A 43 0.39 3.74 -14.80
CA LEU A 43 0.51 2.70 -13.80
C LEU A 43 1.08 3.38 -12.56
N SER A 44 0.26 4.23 -11.95
CA SER A 44 0.32 4.34 -10.50
C SER A 44 0.07 2.91 -10.06
N MET A 45 1.13 2.23 -9.63
CA MET A 45 0.99 1.14 -8.68
C MET A 45 0.13 1.74 -7.58
N ALA A 46 -1.17 1.48 -7.62
CA ALA A 46 -2.05 1.70 -6.50
C ALA A 46 -1.47 0.76 -5.47
N ASN A 47 -0.57 1.30 -4.65
CA ASN A 47 -0.05 0.63 -3.50
C ASN A 47 -1.30 0.38 -2.66
N TYR A 48 -1.88 -0.81 -2.77
CA TYR A 48 -2.98 -1.27 -1.93
C TYR A 48 -2.43 -1.52 -0.52
N THR A 49 -1.73 -0.55 0.04
CA THR A 49 -1.37 -0.50 1.44
C THR A 49 -2.59 0.05 2.15
N SER A 50 -3.23 -0.84 2.89
CA SER A 50 -4.35 -0.64 3.79
C SER A 50 -5.74 -0.65 3.15
N VAL A 51 -6.53 -1.62 3.63
CA VAL A 51 -8.00 -1.57 3.65
C VAL A 51 -8.40 -0.19 4.16
N PRO A 52 -9.44 0.47 3.61
CA PRO A 52 -9.87 1.78 4.09
C PRO A 52 -10.21 1.68 5.58
N THR A 53 -9.30 2.17 6.43
CA THR A 53 -9.58 2.38 7.84
C THR A 53 -10.25 3.74 7.99
N LEU A 54 -11.06 3.89 9.04
CA LEU A 54 -11.61 5.20 9.39
C LEU A 54 -10.45 6.18 9.60
N SER A 55 -10.68 7.44 9.22
CA SER A 55 -9.76 8.52 9.60
C SER A 55 -9.54 8.51 11.12
N GLU A 56 -8.45 9.11 11.59
CA GLU A 56 -8.13 9.21 13.02
C GLU A 56 -9.34 9.67 13.85
N TRP A 57 -10.03 10.71 13.37
CA TRP A 57 -11.29 11.20 13.95
C TRP A 57 -12.43 10.19 13.88
N GLY A 58 -12.59 9.47 12.77
CA GLY A 58 -13.60 8.44 12.64
C GLY A 58 -13.40 7.27 13.60
N LEU A 59 -12.15 6.88 13.86
CA LEU A 59 -11.80 5.84 14.81
C LEU A 59 -12.08 6.27 16.26
N ILE A 60 -11.75 7.52 16.62
CA ILE A 60 -12.06 8.09 17.94
C ILE A 60 -13.58 8.09 18.18
N ILE A 61 -14.36 8.54 17.19
CA ILE A 61 -15.83 8.55 17.27
C ILE A 61 -16.37 7.12 17.42
N PHE A 62 -15.88 6.17 16.62
CA PHE A 62 -16.28 4.77 16.70
C PHE A 62 -16.05 4.16 18.09
N PHE A 63 -14.87 4.35 18.67
CA PHE A 63 -14.58 3.87 20.03
C PHE A 63 -15.40 4.58 21.12
N SER A 64 -15.69 5.87 20.96
CA SER A 64 -16.53 6.60 21.92
C SER A 64 -17.96 6.06 21.96
N ILE A 65 -18.53 5.70 20.81
CA ILE A 65 -19.86 5.10 20.72
C ILE A 65 -19.86 3.72 21.37
N LEU A 66 -18.86 2.87 21.08
CA LEU A 66 -18.74 1.55 21.70
C LEU A 66 -18.66 1.64 23.23
N LEU A 67 -17.88 2.59 23.76
CA LEU A 67 -17.75 2.80 25.19
C LEU A 67 -19.09 3.23 25.82
N LEU A 68 -19.80 4.17 25.19
CA LEU A 68 -21.08 4.66 25.69
C LEU A 68 -22.14 3.55 25.71
N VAL A 69 -22.25 2.77 24.63
CA VAL A 69 -23.16 1.62 24.56
C VAL A 69 -22.79 0.58 25.62
N GLY A 70 -21.50 0.27 25.78
CA GLY A 70 -21.02 -0.66 26.80
C GLY A 70 -21.43 -0.26 28.22
N VAL A 71 -21.24 1.01 28.58
CA VAL A 71 -21.63 1.54 29.91
C VAL A 71 -23.15 1.47 30.13
N VAL A 72 -23.95 1.81 29.11
CA VAL A 72 -25.41 1.76 29.20
C VAL A 72 -25.91 0.34 29.40
N LEU A 73 -25.33 -0.64 28.69
CA LEU A 73 -25.69 -2.05 28.84
C LEU A 73 -25.29 -2.59 30.23
N MET A 74 -24.09 -2.26 30.72
CA MET A 74 -23.65 -2.68 32.06
C MET A 74 -24.56 -2.15 33.19
N ARG A 75 -25.08 -0.92 33.06
CA ARG A 75 -26.00 -0.36 34.07
C ARG A 75 -27.34 -1.07 34.13
N ARG A 76 -27.79 -1.69 33.04
CA ARG A 76 -29.07 -2.43 33.00
C ARG A 76 -28.99 -3.80 33.68
N THR A 77 -27.79 -4.36 33.85
CA THR A 77 -27.59 -5.72 34.35
C THR A 77 -27.24 -5.80 35.84
N VAL A 78 -27.12 -4.68 36.56
CA VAL A 78 -26.86 -4.69 38.01
C VAL A 78 -28.19 -4.63 38.78
N PRO A 79 -28.65 -5.72 39.42
CA PRO A 79 -29.80 -5.68 40.30
C PRO A 79 -29.47 -4.85 41.55
N ILE A 80 -30.33 -3.87 41.87
CA ILE A 80 -30.25 -3.10 43.12
C ILE A 80 -30.63 -4.05 44.26
N ILE A 81 -29.66 -4.55 45.01
CA ILE A 81 -29.92 -5.32 46.23
C ILE A 81 -30.37 -4.35 47.32
N SER A 82 -31.67 -4.28 47.55
CA SER A 82 -32.28 -3.51 48.64
C SER A 82 -32.12 -4.27 49.97
N ASN A 83 -31.12 -3.91 50.77
CA ASN A 83 -30.93 -4.42 52.14
C ASN A 83 -31.82 -3.67 53.15
N ASN A 84 -33.15 -3.68 52.96
CA ASN A 84 -34.04 -3.21 54.02
C ASN A 84 -34.28 -4.35 55.01
N PRO A 85 -33.87 -4.24 56.29
CA PRO A 85 -34.30 -5.18 57.31
C PRO A 85 -35.80 -4.99 57.55
N VAL A 86 -36.55 -6.08 57.40
CA VAL A 86 -37.96 -6.16 57.79
C VAL A 86 -38.03 -5.95 59.29
N LYS A 87 -38.77 -4.92 59.73
CA LYS A 87 -39.17 -4.73 61.14
C LYS A 87 -40.39 -5.59 61.45
#